data_AF-A0A395IH79-F1
#
_entry.id   AF-A0A395IH79-F1
#
_cell.length_a   1.000
_cell.length_b   1.000
_cell.length_c   1.000
_cell.angle_alpha   90.00
_cell.angle_beta   90.00
_cell.angle_gamma   90.00
#
_symmetry.space_group_name_H-M   'P 1'
#
loop_
_entity.id
_entity.type
_entity.pdbx_description
1 polymer ?
#
loop_
_entity_poly.entity_id
_entity_poly.type
_entity_poly.pdbx_seq_one_letter_code
_entity_poly.pdbx_strand_id
1 'polypeptide(L)'
;MEELMVALNKTWPGIIVQYEDFKNPFPALAKYQNKYPCFNDDIQVLVWVSHNKLYNSSKKEGLTEDEARRCFWFVDTKGLITNDRGDKLADHKVYFSRDDNEGKQFKTLPEVVEHVKPTILMGLSTIRGIFDESIVKRMAELNKSPIIFPLSNPSSQAECTFEEAMKWTDCRALFASGSPFPDYTQDGETYSAGQGNNMYVFPGIGLGSILWQNFMHQSRNGKLSYISTPQLKLSVLPLPPSEISSGRLYPELNRIREVSVIVARQVIRAAQNLNFDREPSIRDLNDEQLDEWIRGRMYDPTFQSKISCRTEEFDA
;
A
#
# COMPACT_ATOMS: atom_id res chain seq x y z
N MET A 1 -15.45 20.06 -2.67
CA MET A 1 -15.29 18.62 -2.97
C MET A 1 -16.48 18.03 -3.70
N GLU A 2 -17.72 18.17 -3.19
CA GLU A 2 -18.92 17.64 -3.88
C GLU A 2 -19.03 18.15 -5.32
N GLU A 3 -18.99 19.47 -5.50
CA GLU A 3 -19.04 20.12 -6.82
C GLU A 3 -17.96 19.61 -7.77
N LEU A 4 -16.73 19.42 -7.25
CA LEU A 4 -15.62 18.86 -8.02
C LEU A 4 -15.90 17.41 -8.45
N MET A 5 -16.33 16.54 -7.54
CA MET A 5 -16.65 15.14 -7.88
C MET A 5 -17.76 15.04 -8.92
N VAL A 6 -18.80 15.88 -8.78
CA VAL A 6 -19.90 15.97 -9.75
C VAL A 6 -19.41 16.46 -11.10
N ALA A 7 -18.64 17.56 -11.14
CA ALA A 7 -18.12 18.13 -12.38
C ALA A 7 -17.20 17.16 -13.12
N LEU A 8 -16.25 16.52 -12.42
CA LEU A 8 -15.32 15.55 -13.00
C LEU A 8 -16.07 14.38 -13.63
N ASN A 9 -17.01 13.77 -12.90
CA ASN A 9 -17.73 12.60 -13.39
C ASN A 9 -18.79 12.94 -14.46
N LYS A 10 -19.25 14.19 -14.52
CA LYS A 10 -20.11 14.69 -15.60
C LYS A 10 -19.30 14.90 -16.89
N THR A 11 -18.12 15.51 -16.78
CA THR A 11 -17.27 15.84 -17.93
C THR A 11 -16.56 14.61 -18.48
N TRP A 12 -16.07 13.74 -17.59
CA TRP A 12 -15.34 12.50 -17.94
C TRP A 12 -15.99 11.31 -17.22
N PRO A 13 -17.04 10.72 -17.78
CA PRO A 13 -17.66 9.52 -17.23
C PRO A 13 -16.62 8.40 -17.10
N GLY A 14 -16.49 7.84 -15.89
CA GLY A 14 -15.52 6.78 -15.59
C GLY A 14 -14.13 7.27 -15.18
N ILE A 15 -13.93 8.58 -15.00
CA ILE A 15 -12.71 9.12 -14.39
C ILE A 15 -12.47 8.50 -13.01
N ILE A 16 -11.22 8.12 -12.76
CA ILE A 16 -10.78 7.65 -11.45
C ILE A 16 -10.14 8.82 -10.72
N VAL A 17 -10.64 9.10 -9.51
CA VAL A 17 -10.13 10.18 -8.68
C VAL A 17 -9.30 9.60 -7.54
N GLN A 18 -7.98 9.82 -7.58
CA GLN A 18 -7.09 9.52 -6.47
C GLN A 18 -7.05 10.71 -5.51
N TYR A 19 -7.26 10.45 -4.21
CA TYR A 19 -7.04 11.41 -3.13
C TYR A 19 -5.65 11.21 -2.55
N GLU A 20 -4.91 12.30 -2.41
CA GLU A 20 -3.52 12.32 -1.92
C GLU A 20 -3.36 13.40 -0.85
N ASP A 21 -2.59 13.13 0.21
CA ASP A 21 -2.18 14.11 1.23
C ASP A 21 -3.34 14.84 1.93
N PHE A 22 -4.49 14.18 2.07
CA PHE A 22 -5.61 14.74 2.82
C PHE A 22 -5.32 14.69 4.32
N LYS A 23 -5.37 15.85 5.00
CA LYS A 23 -5.24 15.92 6.48
C LYS A 23 -6.21 15.00 7.23
N ASN A 24 -7.42 14.81 6.70
CA ASN A 24 -8.37 13.81 7.18
C ASN A 24 -9.10 13.19 5.97
N PRO A 25 -8.63 12.06 5.44
CA PRO A 25 -9.18 11.46 4.24
C PRO A 25 -10.50 10.70 4.48
N PHE A 26 -10.76 10.26 5.72
CA PHE A 26 -11.88 9.36 6.04
C PHE A 26 -13.27 9.90 5.66
N PRO A 27 -13.64 11.16 5.97
CA PRO A 27 -14.98 11.67 5.65
C PRO A 27 -15.23 11.75 4.13
N ALA A 28 -14.22 12.17 3.36
CA ALA A 28 -14.32 12.24 1.91
C ALA A 28 -14.43 10.82 1.32
N LEU A 29 -13.54 9.92 1.75
CA LEU A 29 -13.56 8.53 1.29
C LEU A 29 -14.90 7.85 1.60
N ALA A 30 -15.38 7.94 2.85
CA ALA A 30 -16.66 7.37 3.27
C ALA A 30 -17.84 7.89 2.44
N LYS A 31 -17.83 9.18 2.10
CA LYS A 31 -18.90 9.83 1.34
C LYS A 31 -18.89 9.47 -0.15
N TYR A 32 -17.71 9.33 -0.75
CA TYR A 32 -17.57 9.24 -2.21
C TYR A 32 -17.19 7.86 -2.74
N GLN A 33 -16.57 6.98 -1.95
CA GLN A 33 -16.08 5.67 -2.44
C GLN A 33 -17.18 4.74 -2.99
N ASN A 34 -18.43 4.94 -2.54
CA ASN A 34 -19.60 4.20 -3.02
C ASN A 34 -20.41 5.00 -4.05
N LYS A 35 -19.97 6.20 -4.42
CA LYS A 35 -20.66 7.12 -5.34
C LYS A 35 -19.86 7.48 -6.59
N TYR A 36 -18.55 7.32 -6.55
CA TYR A 36 -17.65 7.64 -7.66
C TYR A 36 -16.48 6.66 -7.68
N PRO A 37 -15.82 6.46 -8.83
CA PRO A 37 -14.57 5.73 -8.90
C PRO A 37 -13.48 6.56 -8.22
N CYS A 38 -13.22 6.31 -6.95
CA CYS A 38 -12.18 7.00 -6.21
C CYS A 38 -11.51 6.11 -5.15
N PHE A 39 -10.27 6.45 -4.82
CA PHE A 39 -9.51 5.83 -3.75
C PHE A 39 -8.60 6.87 -3.10
N ASN A 40 -8.13 6.59 -1.89
CA ASN A 40 -7.09 7.37 -1.23
C ASN A 40 -5.82 6.54 -1.09
N ASP A 41 -4.72 7.08 -1.59
CA ASP A 41 -3.42 6.39 -1.61
C ASP A 41 -2.90 6.18 -0.18
N ASP A 42 -2.95 7.22 0.64
CA ASP A 42 -2.44 7.24 2.02
C ASP A 42 -3.06 6.16 2.93
N ILE A 43 -4.34 5.85 2.74
CA ILE A 43 -5.03 4.81 3.51
C ILE A 43 -4.96 3.47 2.78
N GLN A 44 -5.55 3.39 1.60
CA GLN A 44 -5.89 2.10 1.01
C GLN A 44 -4.66 1.42 0.40
N VAL A 45 -3.73 2.20 -0.14
CA VAL A 45 -2.52 1.68 -0.77
C VAL A 45 -1.45 1.38 0.28
N LEU A 46 -1.28 2.24 1.29
CA LEU A 46 -0.36 1.97 2.39
C LEU A 46 -0.71 0.68 3.13
N VAL A 47 -1.99 0.46 3.44
CA VAL A 47 -2.45 -0.81 4.03
C VAL A 47 -2.11 -1.98 3.11
N TRP A 48 -2.22 -1.82 1.79
CA TRP A 48 -1.85 -2.89 0.89
C TRP A 48 -0.35 -3.24 0.95
N VAL A 49 0.50 -2.22 0.86
CA VAL A 49 1.95 -2.37 0.84
C VAL A 49 2.46 -2.93 2.17
N SER A 50 1.96 -2.41 3.30
CA SER A 50 2.47 -2.72 4.63
C SER A 50 1.77 -3.87 5.34
N HIS A 51 0.50 -4.15 5.02
CA HIS A 51 -0.37 -5.04 5.81
C HIS A 51 -0.77 -6.32 5.08
N ASN A 52 -0.89 -6.29 3.75
CA ASN A 52 -1.58 -7.35 3.01
C ASN A 52 -0.76 -8.65 2.88
N LYS A 53 0.58 -8.57 3.00
CA LYS A 53 1.44 -9.75 3.19
C LYS A 53 1.14 -10.48 4.50
N LEU A 54 1.01 -9.74 5.59
CA LEU A 54 0.92 -10.29 6.94
C LEU A 54 -0.50 -10.81 7.22
N TYR A 55 -1.51 -9.98 6.97
CA TYR A 55 -2.91 -10.33 7.24
C TYR A 55 -3.41 -11.49 6.37
N ASN A 56 -3.05 -11.53 5.08
CA ASN A 56 -3.45 -12.65 4.23
C ASN A 56 -2.62 -13.92 4.49
N SER A 57 -1.37 -13.83 4.95
CA SER A 57 -0.64 -15.03 5.42
C SER A 57 -1.38 -15.63 6.62
N SER A 58 -1.74 -14.79 7.60
CA SER A 58 -2.51 -15.20 8.77
C SER A 58 -3.87 -15.84 8.42
N LYS A 59 -4.64 -15.24 7.50
CA LYS A 59 -5.92 -15.83 7.07
C LYS A 59 -5.75 -17.08 6.20
N LYS A 60 -4.70 -17.17 5.37
CA LYS A 60 -4.36 -18.40 4.63
C LYS A 60 -3.92 -19.52 5.58
N GLU A 61 -3.36 -19.17 6.72
CA GLU A 61 -3.04 -20.08 7.83
C GLU A 61 -4.25 -20.43 8.70
N GLY A 62 -5.44 -19.91 8.38
CA GLY A 62 -6.71 -20.29 9.02
C GLY A 62 -7.15 -19.42 10.20
N LEU A 63 -6.46 -18.30 10.48
CA LEU A 63 -6.84 -17.39 11.55
C LEU A 63 -8.18 -16.68 11.26
N THR A 64 -8.98 -16.53 12.30
CA THR A 64 -10.17 -15.68 12.28
C THR A 64 -9.79 -14.20 12.14
N GLU A 65 -10.77 -13.37 11.79
CA GLU A 65 -10.55 -11.91 11.71
C GLU A 65 -10.12 -11.31 13.04
N ASP A 66 -10.68 -11.79 14.15
CA ASP A 66 -10.33 -11.29 15.49
C ASP A 66 -8.90 -11.69 15.87
N GLU A 67 -8.50 -12.93 15.61
CA GLU A 67 -7.13 -13.39 15.87
C GLU A 67 -6.12 -12.58 15.04
N ALA A 68 -6.39 -12.39 13.75
CA ALA A 68 -5.53 -11.58 12.89
C ALA A 68 -5.47 -10.12 13.34
N ARG A 69 -6.60 -9.53 13.74
CA ARG A 69 -6.69 -8.17 14.30
C ARG A 69 -5.86 -8.04 15.58
N ARG A 70 -5.88 -9.06 16.45
CA ARG A 70 -5.14 -9.11 17.72
C ARG A 70 -3.63 -9.26 17.56
N CYS A 71 -3.12 -9.50 16.36
CA CYS A 71 -1.68 -9.39 16.07
C CYS A 71 -1.18 -7.93 16.00
N PHE A 72 -2.08 -6.95 15.90
CA PHE A 72 -1.72 -5.54 15.76
C PHE A 72 -1.87 -4.74 17.06
N TRP A 73 -0.89 -3.89 17.31
CA TRP A 73 -0.81 -3.02 18.49
C TRP A 73 -0.52 -1.60 18.02
N PHE A 74 -1.48 -0.70 18.21
CA PHE A 74 -1.36 0.68 17.73
C PHE A 74 -0.99 1.63 18.87
N VAL A 75 -0.05 2.52 18.57
CA VAL A 75 0.45 3.55 19.49
C VAL A 75 0.20 4.91 18.85
N ASP A 76 -0.33 5.86 19.63
CA ASP A 76 -0.43 7.26 19.22
C ASP A 76 0.30 8.17 20.21
N THR A 77 0.08 9.48 20.10
CA THR A 77 0.72 10.49 20.96
C THR A 77 0.42 10.34 22.45
N LYS A 78 -0.56 9.51 22.85
CA LYS A 78 -0.90 9.21 24.25
C LYS A 78 -0.46 7.81 24.69
N GLY A 79 0.24 7.06 23.84
CA GLY A 79 0.68 5.70 24.11
C GLY A 79 -0.20 4.64 23.44
N LEU A 80 -0.17 3.43 23.99
CA LEU A 80 -0.91 2.28 23.47
C LEU A 80 -2.41 2.57 23.44
N ILE A 81 -3.09 2.13 22.38
CA ILE A 81 -4.54 2.28 22.23
C ILE A 81 -5.24 1.08 22.91
N THR A 82 -5.95 1.37 24.00
CA THR A 82 -6.68 0.41 24.83
C THR A 82 -8.14 0.85 25.01
N ASN A 83 -9.05 -0.09 25.29
CA ASN A 83 -10.46 0.19 25.52
C ASN A 83 -10.70 1.03 26.79
N ASP A 84 -9.81 0.88 27.77
CA ASP A 84 -9.87 1.49 29.10
C ASP A 84 -8.94 2.70 29.25
N ARG A 85 -8.38 3.24 28.15
CA ARG A 85 -7.45 4.39 28.16
C ARG A 85 -8.05 5.66 28.77
N GLY A 86 -9.38 5.76 28.82
CA GLY A 86 -10.12 6.84 29.46
C GLY A 86 -10.32 8.09 28.60
N ASP A 87 -9.79 8.14 27.37
CA ASP A 87 -10.07 9.20 26.41
C ASP A 87 -11.03 8.75 25.29
N LYS A 88 -11.63 9.72 24.59
CA LYS A 88 -12.46 9.42 23.43
C LYS A 88 -11.56 9.10 22.23
N LEU A 89 -11.42 7.80 21.94
CA LEU A 89 -10.75 7.33 20.73
C LEU A 89 -11.50 7.81 19.48
N ALA A 90 -10.75 8.08 18.39
CA ALA A 90 -11.35 8.27 17.08
C ALA A 90 -11.95 6.94 16.59
N ASP A 91 -13.08 6.99 15.88
CA ASP A 91 -13.84 5.78 15.48
C ASP A 91 -12.98 4.72 14.78
N HIS A 92 -12.04 5.15 13.93
CA HIS A 92 -11.13 4.24 13.21
C HIS A 92 -10.08 3.55 14.11
N LYS A 93 -9.85 4.04 15.33
CA LYS A 93 -8.94 3.43 16.32
C LYS A 93 -9.62 2.36 17.17
N VAL A 94 -10.94 2.47 17.36
CA VAL A 94 -11.73 1.58 18.23
C VAL A 94 -11.67 0.13 17.75
N TYR A 95 -11.59 -0.10 16.44
CA TYR A 95 -11.47 -1.45 15.93
C TYR A 95 -10.19 -2.17 16.40
N PHE A 96 -9.09 -1.44 16.59
CA PHE A 96 -7.79 -1.99 16.99
C PHE A 96 -7.44 -1.77 18.45
N SER A 97 -8.35 -1.21 19.25
CA SER A 97 -8.09 -1.01 20.67
C SER A 97 -8.03 -2.33 21.42
N ARG A 98 -7.14 -2.38 22.42
CA ARG A 98 -6.84 -3.56 23.21
C ARG A 98 -7.72 -3.65 24.45
N ASP A 99 -8.20 -4.84 24.74
CA ASP A 99 -8.91 -5.23 25.97
C ASP A 99 -8.08 -6.22 26.82
N ASP A 100 -6.91 -6.62 26.34
CA ASP A 100 -6.02 -7.62 26.93
C ASP A 100 -4.76 -6.99 27.55
N ASN A 101 -4.84 -5.71 27.92
CA ASN A 101 -3.78 -4.96 28.59
C ASN A 101 -3.76 -5.16 30.12
N GLU A 102 -4.62 -6.02 30.69
CA GLU A 102 -4.69 -6.29 32.14
C GLU A 102 -4.86 -5.02 33.01
N GLY A 103 -5.52 -3.99 32.49
CA GLY A 103 -5.68 -2.69 33.17
C GLY A 103 -4.41 -1.82 33.19
N LYS A 104 -3.32 -2.24 32.54
CA LYS A 104 -2.07 -1.48 32.43
C LYS A 104 -2.13 -0.52 31.25
N GLN A 105 -1.52 0.65 31.41
CA GLN A 105 -1.40 1.65 30.35
C GLN A 105 0.08 1.91 30.05
N PHE A 106 0.46 1.81 28.79
CA PHE A 106 1.82 2.00 28.31
C PHE A 106 1.89 3.30 27.53
N LYS A 107 2.63 4.28 28.04
CA LYS A 107 2.60 5.67 27.54
C LYS A 107 3.69 5.97 26.54
N THR A 108 4.79 5.21 26.58
CA THR A 108 5.95 5.40 25.73
C THR A 108 6.17 4.22 24.79
N LEU A 109 6.82 4.46 23.66
CA LEU A 109 7.13 3.40 22.71
C LEU A 109 8.02 2.29 23.32
N PRO A 110 9.08 2.58 24.10
CA PRO A 110 9.86 1.54 24.78
C PRO A 110 9.03 0.63 25.70
N GLU A 111 8.12 1.20 26.49
CA GLU A 111 7.22 0.42 27.36
C GLU A 111 6.32 -0.52 26.55
N VAL A 112 5.81 -0.06 25.40
CA VAL A 112 5.00 -0.89 24.51
C VAL A 112 5.83 -2.01 23.89
N VAL A 113 7.05 -1.73 23.43
CA VAL A 113 7.94 -2.74 22.84
C VAL A 113 8.27 -3.83 23.86
N GLU A 114 8.53 -3.47 25.11
CA GLU A 114 8.83 -4.45 26.16
C GLU A 114 7.61 -5.31 26.53
N HIS A 115 6.42 -4.72 26.56
CA HIS A 115 5.19 -5.43 26.86
C HIS A 115 4.77 -6.38 25.73
N VAL A 116 4.72 -5.85 24.50
CA VAL A 116 4.19 -6.55 23.32
C VAL A 116 5.20 -7.53 22.75
N LYS A 117 6.50 -7.23 22.86
CA LYS A 117 7.61 -7.97 22.23
C LYS A 117 7.37 -8.20 20.73
N PRO A 118 7.18 -7.11 19.95
CA PRO A 118 6.76 -7.23 18.57
C PRO A 118 7.84 -7.84 17.68
N THR A 119 7.41 -8.50 16.61
CA THR A 119 8.30 -8.99 15.53
C THR A 119 8.53 -7.93 14.46
N ILE A 120 7.60 -6.99 14.33
CA ILE A 120 7.60 -5.89 13.37
C ILE A 120 7.39 -4.58 14.11
N LEU A 121 8.24 -3.59 13.83
CA LEU A 121 8.08 -2.22 14.30
C LEU A 121 7.85 -1.31 13.09
N MET A 122 6.68 -0.68 13.01
CA MET A 122 6.24 0.14 11.87
C MET A 122 5.92 1.57 12.31
N GLY A 123 6.52 2.53 11.62
CA GLY A 123 6.45 3.96 11.93
C GLY A 123 5.69 4.73 10.86
N LEU A 124 4.64 5.44 11.28
CA LEU A 124 3.79 6.31 10.45
C LEU A 124 3.53 7.63 11.20
N SER A 125 4.55 8.10 11.94
CA SER A 125 4.41 9.11 12.98
C SER A 125 4.90 10.49 12.57
N THR A 126 5.75 10.58 11.54
CA THR A 126 6.53 11.77 11.16
C THR A 126 7.44 12.29 12.28
N ILE A 127 7.80 11.43 13.26
CA ILE A 127 8.69 11.77 14.36
C ILE A 127 10.06 11.15 14.08
N ARG A 128 10.98 11.96 13.54
CA ARG A 128 12.36 11.55 13.29
C ARG A 128 13.03 11.01 14.56
N GLY A 129 13.70 9.87 14.44
CA GLY A 129 14.53 9.30 15.50
C GLY A 129 13.75 8.65 16.64
N ILE A 130 12.43 8.48 16.51
CA ILE A 130 11.62 7.79 17.53
C ILE A 130 11.94 6.29 17.60
N PHE A 131 12.49 5.70 16.54
CA PHE A 131 13.10 4.37 16.60
C PHE A 131 14.58 4.54 16.95
N ASP A 132 14.86 4.85 18.21
CA ASP A 132 16.22 5.05 18.68
C ASP A 132 17.01 3.74 18.80
N GLU A 133 18.31 3.86 19.08
CA GLU A 133 19.23 2.74 19.23
C GLU A 133 18.75 1.71 20.26
N SER A 134 18.16 2.17 21.37
CA SER A 134 17.71 1.28 22.45
C SER A 134 16.54 0.41 21.98
N ILE A 135 15.59 1.01 21.28
CA ILE A 135 14.41 0.32 20.75
C ILE A 135 14.81 -0.66 19.65
N VAL A 136 15.66 -0.24 18.71
CA VAL A 136 16.06 -1.09 17.58
C VAL A 136 16.94 -2.25 18.05
N LYS A 137 17.88 -2.02 18.99
CA LYS A 137 18.62 -3.12 19.63
C LYS A 137 17.69 -4.08 20.36
N ARG A 138 16.69 -3.56 21.08
CA ARG A 138 15.70 -4.40 21.75
C ARG A 138 14.92 -5.26 20.77
N MET A 139 14.50 -4.72 19.63
CA MET A 139 13.90 -5.50 18.55
C MET A 139 14.83 -6.62 18.07
N ALA A 140 16.13 -6.35 17.96
CA ALA A 140 17.15 -7.30 17.52
C ALA A 140 17.50 -8.39 18.54
N GLU A 141 17.29 -8.13 19.83
CA GLU A 141 17.38 -9.13 20.91
C GLU A 141 16.16 -10.05 20.92
N LEU A 142 14.96 -9.49 20.70
CA LEU A 142 13.71 -10.24 20.71
C LEU A 142 13.54 -11.11 19.47
N ASN A 143 14.16 -10.74 18.35
CA ASN A 143 13.93 -11.35 17.06
C ASN A 143 15.24 -11.68 16.34
N LYS A 144 15.32 -12.88 15.75
CA LYS A 144 16.45 -13.30 14.91
C LYS A 144 16.66 -12.34 13.73
N SER A 145 15.57 -11.92 13.09
CA SER A 145 15.54 -10.98 11.97
C SER A 145 14.44 -9.94 12.22
N PRO A 146 14.73 -8.87 12.99
CA PRO A 146 13.73 -7.87 13.32
C PRO A 146 13.25 -7.13 12.08
N ILE A 147 11.95 -6.88 11.94
CA ILE A 147 11.40 -6.14 10.81
C ILE A 147 11.19 -4.68 11.24
N ILE A 148 11.84 -3.74 10.55
CA ILE A 148 11.87 -2.32 10.92
C ILE A 148 11.40 -1.47 9.73
N PHE A 149 10.21 -0.87 9.83
CA PHE A 149 9.56 -0.10 8.76
C PHE A 149 9.38 1.38 9.14
N PRO A 150 10.37 2.24 8.90
CA PRO A 150 10.20 3.68 9.03
C PRO A 150 9.55 4.25 7.75
N LEU A 151 8.22 4.36 7.75
CA LEU A 151 7.45 4.69 6.54
C LEU A 151 7.15 6.18 6.39
N SER A 152 7.55 7.00 7.37
CA SER A 152 7.37 8.45 7.28
C SER A 152 8.20 9.07 6.15
N ASN A 153 7.57 9.97 5.40
CA ASN A 153 8.18 10.71 4.29
C ASN A 153 8.31 12.21 4.64
N PRO A 154 9.31 12.92 4.07
CA PRO A 154 10.47 12.42 3.32
C PRO A 154 11.49 11.71 4.24
N SER A 155 12.63 11.22 3.71
CA SER A 155 13.66 10.49 4.49
C SER A 155 14.13 11.23 5.75
N SER A 156 14.05 12.56 5.79
CA SER A 156 14.38 13.36 6.97
C SER A 156 13.38 13.24 8.13
N GLN A 157 12.21 12.65 7.89
CA GLN A 157 11.16 12.38 8.87
C GLN A 157 11.01 10.89 9.20
N ALA A 158 11.82 10.03 8.58
CA ALA A 158 11.85 8.61 8.87
C ALA A 158 12.17 8.36 10.36
N GLU A 159 11.48 7.39 10.95
CA GLU A 159 11.61 7.06 12.37
C GLU A 159 13.03 6.61 12.76
N CYS A 160 13.74 5.95 11.83
CA CYS A 160 15.19 5.75 11.83
C CYS A 160 15.69 5.68 10.38
N THR A 161 16.99 5.85 10.19
CA THR A 161 17.65 5.65 8.89
C THR A 161 17.95 4.16 8.65
N PHE A 162 18.24 3.82 7.38
CA PHE A 162 18.68 2.47 7.03
C PHE A 162 20.02 2.10 7.68
N GLU A 163 20.98 3.03 7.68
CA GLU A 163 22.29 2.85 8.33
C GLU A 163 22.15 2.52 9.82
N GLU A 164 21.34 3.30 10.54
CA GLU A 164 21.04 3.07 11.95
C GLU A 164 20.44 1.69 12.20
N ALA A 165 19.42 1.30 11.40
CA ALA A 165 18.81 -0.01 11.51
C ALA A 165 19.80 -1.15 11.24
N MET A 166 20.67 -1.05 10.23
CA MET A 166 21.68 -2.08 9.96
C MET A 166 22.70 -2.17 11.09
N LYS A 167 23.25 -1.03 11.51
CA LYS A 167 24.26 -0.94 12.56
C LYS A 167 23.77 -1.47 13.90
N TRP A 168 22.54 -1.14 14.29
CA TRP A 168 21.99 -1.52 15.60
C TRP A 168 21.43 -2.94 15.65
N THR A 169 21.39 -3.65 14.51
CA THR A 169 20.88 -5.03 14.43
C THR A 169 21.90 -6.02 13.89
N ASP A 170 23.17 -5.64 13.77
CA ASP A 170 24.24 -6.45 13.17
C ASP A 170 23.87 -6.92 11.76
N CYS A 171 23.32 -6.01 10.94
CA CYS A 171 22.83 -6.27 9.57
C CYS A 171 21.74 -7.36 9.46
N ARG A 172 21.03 -7.68 10.55
CA ARG A 172 19.95 -8.69 10.54
C ARG A 172 18.56 -8.14 10.30
N ALA A 173 18.39 -6.82 10.40
CA ALA A 173 17.07 -6.20 10.21
C ALA A 173 16.56 -6.38 8.78
N LEU A 174 15.29 -6.74 8.65
CA LEU A 174 14.55 -6.65 7.40
C LEU A 174 13.92 -5.27 7.33
N PHE A 175 14.47 -4.42 6.47
CA PHE A 175 14.16 -2.99 6.44
C PHE A 175 13.37 -2.60 5.20
N ALA A 176 12.33 -1.78 5.38
CA ALA A 176 11.66 -1.11 4.28
C ALA A 176 11.14 0.26 4.70
N SER A 177 11.45 1.29 3.91
CA SER A 177 11.09 2.68 4.21
C SER A 177 10.12 3.27 3.19
N GLY A 178 9.47 4.38 3.55
CA GLY A 178 8.63 5.15 2.63
C GLY A 178 9.45 5.88 1.55
N SER A 179 10.63 6.37 1.94
CA SER A 179 11.55 7.12 1.07
C SER A 179 12.86 6.35 0.81
N PRO A 180 13.59 6.62 -0.29
CA PRO A 180 14.88 6.01 -0.55
C PRO A 180 15.93 6.32 0.52
N PHE A 181 16.81 5.36 0.75
CA PHE A 181 18.06 5.51 1.50
C PHE A 181 19.23 5.00 0.66
N PRO A 182 20.45 5.53 0.88
CA PRO A 182 21.66 4.98 0.26
C PRO A 182 21.90 3.54 0.74
N ASP A 183 22.66 2.78 -0.06
CA ASP A 183 23.13 1.46 0.34
C ASP A 183 24.05 1.54 1.57
N TYR A 184 24.09 0.45 2.34
CA TYR A 184 24.92 0.30 3.52
C TYR A 184 25.93 -0.82 3.29
N THR A 185 27.21 -0.56 3.52
CA THR A 185 28.28 -1.56 3.36
C THR A 185 28.93 -1.85 4.71
N GLN A 186 28.99 -3.12 5.07
CA GLN A 186 29.69 -3.58 6.26
C GLN A 186 30.41 -4.91 5.96
N ASP A 187 31.67 -5.03 6.38
CA ASP A 187 32.48 -6.25 6.22
C ASP A 187 32.61 -6.74 4.75
N GLY A 188 32.54 -5.81 3.79
CA GLY A 188 32.60 -6.11 2.35
C GLY A 188 31.26 -6.51 1.72
N GLU A 189 30.22 -6.71 2.53
CA GLU A 189 28.85 -6.99 2.07
C GLU A 189 28.08 -5.68 1.92
N THR A 190 27.28 -5.56 0.86
CA THR A 190 26.44 -4.38 0.59
C THR A 190 24.97 -4.73 0.70
N TYR A 191 24.26 -3.94 1.50
CA TYR A 191 22.85 -4.08 1.79
C TYR A 191 22.10 -2.90 1.18
N SER A 192 20.91 -3.18 0.62
CA SER A 192 20.05 -2.15 0.02
C SER A 192 18.72 -2.07 0.75
N ALA A 193 18.28 -0.85 1.05
CA ALA A 193 16.98 -0.62 1.66
C ALA A 193 15.84 -1.00 0.69
N GLY A 194 14.87 -1.78 1.18
CA GLY A 194 13.59 -1.93 0.50
C GLY A 194 12.76 -0.64 0.57
N GLN A 195 11.84 -0.43 -0.38
CA GLN A 195 10.88 0.66 -0.31
C GLN A 195 9.47 0.10 -0.13
N GLY A 196 8.88 0.35 1.03
CA GLY A 196 7.47 0.09 1.32
C GLY A 196 6.63 1.28 0.88
N ASN A 197 6.66 1.60 -0.41
CA ASN A 197 6.00 2.78 -0.96
C ASN A 197 4.78 2.43 -1.81
N ASN A 198 3.78 3.31 -1.80
CA ASN A 198 2.55 3.17 -2.55
C ASN A 198 2.74 3.07 -4.08
N MET A 199 3.90 3.51 -4.59
CA MET A 199 4.27 3.43 -6.01
C MET A 199 4.14 2.03 -6.62
N TYR A 200 4.21 0.97 -5.83
CA TYR A 200 4.03 -0.39 -6.35
C TYR A 200 2.57 -0.73 -6.69
N VAL A 201 1.60 0.07 -6.27
CA VAL A 201 0.18 -0.31 -6.34
C VAL A 201 -0.65 0.70 -7.09
N PHE A 202 -0.57 2.01 -6.76
CA PHE A 202 -1.47 2.98 -7.38
C PHE A 202 -1.35 3.02 -8.92
N PRO A 203 -0.16 2.83 -9.55
CA PRO A 203 -0.09 2.79 -11.00
C PRO A 203 -0.88 1.62 -11.60
N GLY A 204 -0.80 0.44 -10.98
CA GLY A 204 -1.53 -0.74 -11.41
C GLY A 204 -3.03 -0.66 -11.11
N ILE A 205 -3.43 -0.04 -9.99
CA ILE A 205 -4.84 0.25 -9.68
C ILE A 205 -5.44 1.17 -10.74
N GLY A 206 -4.75 2.27 -11.05
CA GLY A 206 -5.18 3.22 -12.07
C GLY A 206 -5.27 2.55 -13.44
N LEU A 207 -4.20 1.87 -13.86
CA LEU A 207 -4.13 1.16 -15.14
C LEU A 207 -5.24 0.12 -15.26
N GLY A 208 -5.37 -0.80 -14.30
CA GLY A 208 -6.39 -1.84 -14.33
C GLY A 208 -7.79 -1.27 -14.39
N SER A 209 -8.07 -0.22 -13.60
CA SER A 209 -9.37 0.45 -13.56
C SER A 209 -9.75 1.14 -14.86
N ILE A 210 -8.78 1.71 -15.59
CA ILE A 210 -9.01 2.26 -16.93
C ILE A 210 -9.27 1.13 -17.93
N LEU A 211 -8.49 0.05 -17.86
CA LEU A 211 -8.46 -1.00 -18.87
C LEU A 211 -9.71 -1.89 -18.91
N TRP A 212 -10.35 -2.20 -17.77
CA TRP A 212 -11.64 -2.91 -17.82
C TRP A 212 -12.81 -1.99 -18.20
N GLN A 213 -12.54 -0.72 -18.48
CA GLN A 213 -13.50 0.33 -18.83
C GLN A 213 -14.52 0.57 -17.72
N ASN A 214 -14.08 1.15 -16.61
CA ASN A 214 -14.94 1.51 -15.47
C ASN A 214 -15.97 2.60 -15.83
N PHE A 215 -16.99 2.24 -16.60
CA PHE A 215 -18.14 3.06 -16.86
C PHE A 215 -19.26 2.73 -15.88
N MET A 216 -19.77 3.79 -15.25
CA MET A 216 -20.98 3.86 -14.42
C MET A 216 -21.93 2.66 -14.60
N HIS A 217 -21.88 1.68 -13.69
CA HIS A 217 -22.96 0.71 -13.58
C HIS A 217 -24.07 1.32 -12.71
N GLN A 218 -25.17 1.75 -13.32
CA GLN A 218 -26.45 1.76 -12.60
C GLN A 218 -26.78 0.30 -12.32
N SER A 219 -26.56 -0.18 -11.09
CA SER A 219 -27.09 -1.49 -10.73
C SER A 219 -28.59 -1.51 -11.03
N ARG A 220 -29.09 -2.62 -11.60
CA ARG A 220 -30.53 -2.87 -11.83
C ARG A 220 -31.39 -2.70 -10.56
N ASN A 221 -30.76 -2.51 -9.40
CA ASN A 221 -31.38 -2.45 -8.08
C ASN A 221 -31.25 -1.06 -7.43
N GLY A 222 -30.88 -0.01 -8.17
CA GLY A 222 -30.85 1.38 -7.69
C GLY A 222 -29.71 1.74 -6.71
N LYS A 223 -28.83 0.79 -6.37
CA LYS A 223 -27.59 1.05 -5.62
C LYS A 223 -26.40 1.09 -6.60
N LEU A 224 -25.88 2.28 -6.90
CA LEU A 224 -24.56 2.37 -7.52
C LEU A 224 -23.54 1.79 -6.54
N SER A 225 -22.89 0.69 -6.92
CA SER A 225 -21.79 0.12 -6.14
C SER A 225 -20.56 0.22 -7.02
N TYR A 226 -19.65 1.12 -6.68
CA TYR A 226 -18.35 1.20 -7.33
C TYR A 226 -17.44 0.16 -6.67
N ILE A 227 -16.50 -0.38 -7.45
CA ILE A 227 -15.37 -1.09 -6.86
C ILE A 227 -14.53 -0.03 -6.15
N SER A 228 -14.75 0.15 -4.86
CA SER A 228 -13.74 0.79 -4.03
C SER A 228 -12.55 -0.17 -3.98
N THR A 229 -11.33 0.34 -4.19
CA THR A 229 -10.06 -0.38 -4.02
C THR A 229 -9.99 -1.37 -2.83
N PRO A 230 -10.60 -1.13 -1.66
CA PRO A 230 -10.60 -2.10 -0.53
C PRO A 230 -11.38 -3.40 -0.77
N GLN A 231 -12.18 -3.49 -1.84
CA GLN A 231 -12.84 -4.76 -2.23
C GLN A 231 -11.91 -5.63 -3.08
N LEU A 232 -10.83 -5.04 -3.59
CA LEU A 232 -9.81 -5.77 -4.31
C LEU A 232 -8.95 -6.53 -3.30
N LYS A 233 -9.21 -7.83 -3.16
CA LYS A 233 -8.31 -8.76 -2.47
C LYS A 233 -7.04 -8.98 -3.30
N LEU A 234 -6.30 -7.91 -3.59
CA LEU A 234 -5.04 -8.00 -4.33
C LEU A 234 -4.07 -8.85 -3.50
N SER A 235 -3.56 -9.90 -4.12
CA SER A 235 -2.48 -10.71 -3.59
C SER A 235 -1.15 -9.96 -3.59
N VAL A 236 -0.30 -10.38 -2.67
CA VAL A 236 1.09 -9.96 -2.51
C VAL A 236 1.86 -9.92 -3.84
N LEU A 237 2.72 -8.90 -4.01
CA LEU A 237 3.65 -8.84 -5.15
C LEU A 237 4.58 -10.06 -5.17
N PRO A 238 4.67 -10.78 -6.29
CA PRO A 238 5.58 -11.91 -6.39
C PRO A 238 7.02 -11.42 -6.34
N LEU A 239 7.79 -11.97 -5.40
CA LEU A 239 9.23 -11.83 -5.33
C LEU A 239 9.88 -13.11 -5.86
N PRO A 240 10.75 -13.04 -6.87
CA PRO A 240 11.57 -14.19 -7.27
C PRO A 240 12.48 -14.64 -6.11
N PRO A 241 12.89 -15.92 -6.08
CA PRO A 241 13.74 -16.44 -5.02
C PRO A 241 15.03 -15.65 -4.78
N SER A 242 15.61 -15.04 -5.81
CA SER A 242 16.80 -14.19 -5.72
C SER A 242 16.59 -12.91 -4.89
N GLU A 243 15.42 -12.27 -5.02
CA GLU A 243 15.05 -11.09 -4.23
C GLU A 243 14.77 -11.49 -2.77
N ILE A 244 14.14 -12.65 -2.55
CA ILE A 244 13.89 -13.17 -1.20
C ILE A 244 15.22 -13.51 -0.51
N SER A 245 16.14 -14.19 -1.20
CA SER A 245 17.43 -14.59 -0.64
C SER A 245 18.36 -13.41 -0.32
N SER A 246 18.16 -12.26 -0.97
CA SER A 246 18.86 -11.01 -0.66
C SER A 246 18.18 -10.19 0.44
N GLY A 247 17.18 -10.76 1.12
CA GLY A 247 16.48 -10.12 2.24
C GLY A 247 15.49 -9.04 1.81
N ARG A 248 15.15 -8.94 0.51
CA ARG A 248 14.20 -7.93 0.04
C ARG A 248 12.77 -8.29 0.45
N LEU A 249 12.05 -7.26 0.87
CA LEU A 249 10.63 -7.34 1.20
C LEU A 249 9.70 -6.89 0.07
N TYR A 250 10.24 -6.11 -0.88
CA TYR A 250 9.54 -5.54 -2.03
C TYR A 250 10.35 -5.76 -3.32
N PRO A 251 9.70 -5.80 -4.50
CA PRO A 251 10.39 -6.02 -5.76
C PRO A 251 11.41 -4.94 -6.06
N GLU A 252 12.39 -5.23 -6.89
CA GLU A 252 13.31 -4.18 -7.36
C GLU A 252 12.56 -3.07 -8.12
N LEU A 253 13.00 -1.82 -7.95
CA LEU A 253 12.33 -0.65 -8.56
C LEU A 253 12.34 -0.68 -10.08
N ASN A 254 13.36 -1.27 -10.71
CA ASN A 254 13.41 -1.46 -12.16
C ASN A 254 12.26 -2.36 -12.69
N ARG A 255 11.64 -3.17 -11.84
CA ARG A 255 10.48 -4.02 -12.16
C ARG A 255 9.14 -3.33 -11.94
N ILE A 256 9.10 -2.03 -11.59
CA ILE A 256 7.85 -1.33 -11.24
C ILE A 256 6.78 -1.41 -12.34
N ARG A 257 7.19 -1.44 -13.62
CA ARG A 257 6.27 -1.60 -14.76
C ARG A 257 5.68 -3.02 -14.82
N GLU A 258 6.50 -4.04 -14.60
CA GLU A 258 6.06 -5.44 -14.51
C GLU A 258 5.08 -5.61 -13.33
N VAL A 259 5.43 -5.05 -12.18
CA VAL A 259 4.57 -5.03 -10.99
C VAL A 259 3.22 -4.37 -11.29
N SER A 260 3.23 -3.23 -12.00
CA SER A 260 2.01 -2.52 -12.38
C SER A 260 1.08 -3.37 -13.24
N VAL A 261 1.64 -4.21 -14.13
CA VAL A 261 0.86 -5.16 -14.95
C VAL A 261 0.16 -6.19 -14.07
N ILE A 262 0.88 -6.77 -13.10
CA ILE A 262 0.34 -7.78 -12.18
C ILE A 262 -0.79 -7.18 -11.33
N VAL A 263 -0.58 -5.99 -10.77
CA VAL A 263 -1.59 -5.27 -9.99
C VAL A 263 -2.81 -4.94 -10.86
N ALA A 264 -2.60 -4.45 -12.09
CA ALA A 264 -3.68 -4.18 -13.04
C ALA A 264 -4.49 -5.43 -13.40
N ARG A 265 -3.83 -6.57 -13.65
CA ARG A 265 -4.50 -7.86 -13.85
C ARG A 265 -5.37 -8.22 -12.66
N GLN A 266 -4.87 -8.08 -11.43
CA GLN A 266 -5.65 -8.41 -10.23
C GLN A 266 -6.87 -7.50 -10.07
N VAL A 267 -6.75 -6.20 -10.41
CA VAL A 267 -7.88 -5.26 -10.45
C VAL A 267 -8.92 -5.72 -11.47
N ILE A 268 -8.50 -6.08 -12.68
CA ILE A 268 -9.37 -6.58 -13.75
C ILE A 268 -10.08 -7.87 -13.33
N ARG A 269 -9.35 -8.84 -12.76
CA ARG A 269 -9.94 -10.11 -12.28
C ARG A 269 -10.97 -9.90 -11.19
N ALA A 270 -10.72 -8.98 -10.26
CA ALA A 270 -11.70 -8.64 -9.24
C ALA A 270 -12.97 -8.00 -9.85
N ALA A 271 -12.82 -7.14 -10.86
CA ALA A 271 -13.96 -6.58 -11.59
C ALA A 271 -14.76 -7.66 -12.35
N GLN A 272 -14.08 -8.61 -13.00
CA GLN A 272 -14.69 -9.75 -13.66
C GLN A 272 -15.49 -10.63 -12.68
N ASN A 273 -14.91 -10.96 -11.53
CA ASN A 273 -15.58 -11.76 -10.49
C ASN A 273 -16.85 -11.09 -9.95
N LEU A 274 -16.89 -9.76 -9.94
CA LEU A 274 -18.06 -8.97 -9.53
C LEU A 274 -19.03 -8.68 -10.68
N ASN A 275 -18.74 -9.17 -11.90
CA ASN A 275 -19.48 -8.89 -13.14
C ASN A 275 -19.60 -7.39 -13.46
N PHE A 276 -18.56 -6.64 -13.12
CA PHE A 276 -18.50 -5.19 -13.38
C PHE A 276 -17.68 -4.85 -14.61
N ASP A 277 -16.81 -5.74 -15.07
CA ASP A 277 -15.97 -5.53 -16.24
C ASP A 277 -16.80 -5.22 -17.51
N ARG A 278 -16.30 -4.30 -18.33
CA ARG A 278 -16.98 -3.83 -19.55
C ARG A 278 -16.18 -4.06 -20.82
N GLU A 279 -15.05 -4.76 -20.72
CA GLU A 279 -14.21 -5.14 -21.85
C GLU A 279 -14.41 -6.63 -22.14
N PRO A 280 -15.23 -7.03 -23.12
CA PRO A 280 -15.49 -8.44 -23.38
C PRO A 280 -14.26 -9.18 -23.90
N SER A 281 -13.34 -8.48 -24.59
CA SER A 281 -12.18 -9.12 -25.24
C SER A 281 -11.17 -9.72 -24.27
N ILE A 282 -11.26 -9.42 -22.97
CA ILE A 282 -10.33 -9.89 -21.93
C ILE A 282 -10.91 -10.97 -21.01
N ARG A 283 -12.17 -11.37 -21.21
CA ARG A 283 -12.86 -12.32 -20.31
C ARG A 283 -12.31 -13.73 -20.39
N ASP A 284 -12.01 -14.18 -21.60
CA ASP A 284 -11.56 -15.55 -21.86
C ASP A 284 -10.02 -15.68 -21.87
N LEU A 285 -9.30 -14.57 -21.66
CA LEU A 285 -7.84 -14.59 -21.60
C LEU A 285 -7.38 -15.26 -20.31
N ASN A 286 -6.36 -16.12 -20.40
CA ASN A 286 -5.61 -16.56 -19.24
C ASN A 286 -4.73 -15.42 -18.69
N ASP A 287 -4.06 -15.66 -17.57
CA ASP A 287 -3.29 -14.60 -16.89
C ASP A 287 -2.08 -14.10 -17.69
N GLU A 288 -1.39 -14.96 -18.43
CA GLU A 288 -0.25 -14.59 -19.28
C GLU A 288 -0.69 -13.74 -20.47
N GLN A 289 -1.78 -14.17 -21.14
CA GLN A 289 -2.40 -13.44 -22.24
C GLN A 289 -2.93 -12.08 -21.78
N LEU A 290 -3.53 -12.02 -20.59
CA LEU A 290 -4.00 -10.77 -20.01
C LEU A 290 -2.83 -9.84 -19.66
N ASP A 291 -1.73 -10.37 -19.10
CA ASP A 291 -0.53 -9.58 -18.81
C ASP A 291 0.07 -8.99 -20.11
N GLU A 292 0.14 -9.76 -21.21
CA GLU A 292 0.56 -9.26 -22.52
C GLU A 292 -0.39 -8.19 -23.07
N TRP A 293 -1.70 -8.41 -22.97
CA TRP A 293 -2.72 -7.46 -23.42
C TRP A 293 -2.65 -6.13 -22.66
N ILE A 294 -2.35 -6.18 -21.35
CA ILE A 294 -2.11 -5.00 -20.50
C ILE A 294 -0.83 -4.29 -20.94
N ARG A 295 0.29 -5.03 -21.11
CA ARG A 295 1.57 -4.45 -21.56
C ARG A 295 1.44 -3.69 -22.86
N GLY A 296 0.69 -4.23 -23.83
CA GLY A 296 0.43 -3.59 -25.12
C GLY A 296 -0.35 -2.27 -25.04
N ARG A 297 -0.91 -1.92 -23.88
CA ARG A 297 -1.64 -0.66 -23.63
C ARG A 297 -0.93 0.27 -22.66
N MET A 298 0.22 -0.13 -22.13
CA MET A 298 1.05 0.77 -21.35
C MET A 298 1.69 1.81 -22.27
N TYR A 299 1.83 3.03 -21.76
CA TYR A 299 2.60 4.06 -22.46
C TYR A 299 4.04 3.61 -22.69
N ASP A 300 4.49 3.71 -23.94
CA ASP A 300 5.87 3.45 -24.36
C ASP A 300 6.55 4.78 -24.74
N PRO A 301 7.51 5.27 -23.93
CA PRO A 301 8.20 6.53 -24.22
C PRO A 301 9.12 6.46 -25.44
N THR A 302 9.43 5.26 -25.94
CA THR A 302 10.29 5.06 -27.12
C THR A 302 9.50 5.10 -28.43
N PHE A 303 8.18 4.92 -28.35
CA PHE A 303 7.31 4.93 -29.50
C PHE A 303 7.04 6.37 -29.98
N GLN A 304 7.88 6.87 -30.89
CA GLN A 304 7.58 8.09 -31.64
C GLN A 304 6.59 7.75 -32.75
N SER A 305 5.36 8.26 -32.66
CA SER A 305 4.45 8.23 -33.80
C SER A 305 5.09 9.00 -34.95
N LYS A 306 5.43 8.32 -36.05
CA LYS A 306 5.70 8.98 -37.32
C LYS A 306 4.40 9.60 -37.80
N ILE A 307 4.08 10.80 -37.32
CA ILE A 307 3.05 11.62 -37.94
C ILE A 307 3.65 12.06 -39.26
N SER A 308 3.28 11.39 -40.37
CA SER A 308 3.52 11.96 -41.68
C SER A 308 2.63 13.20 -41.79
N CYS A 309 3.22 14.38 -41.61
CA CYS A 309 2.55 15.62 -41.97
C CYS A 309 2.30 15.54 -43.48
N ARG A 310 1.06 15.33 -43.91
CA ARG A 310 0.71 15.53 -45.32
C ARG A 310 0.82 17.02 -45.56
N THR A 311 1.87 17.44 -46.25
CA THR A 311 1.90 18.74 -46.90
C THR A 311 0.87 18.67 -48.02
N GLU A 312 -0.33 19.20 -47.78
CA GLU A 312 -1.19 19.61 -48.89
C GLU A 312 -0.47 20.77 -49.57
N GLU A 313 0.12 20.49 -50.74
CA GLU A 313 0.54 21.52 -51.67
C GLU A 313 -0.72 22.29 -52.08
N PHE A 314 -0.83 23.54 -51.61
CA PHE A 314 -1.76 24.48 -52.21
C PHE A 314 -1.18 24.86 -53.58
N ASP A 315 -1.72 24.26 -54.64
CA ASP A 315 -1.50 24.72 -56.01
C ASP A 315 -1.93 26.19 -56.12
N ALA A 316 -1.00 27.02 -56.58
CA ALA A 316 -1.14 28.47 -56.76
C ALA A 316 -1.88 28.84 -58.05
#